data_AF-A0A348WDV8-F1
#
_entry.id   AF-A0A348WDV8-F1
#
_cell.length_a   1.000
_cell.length_b   1.000
_cell.length_c   1.000
_cell.angle_alpha   90.00
_cell.angle_beta   90.00
_cell.angle_gamma   90.00
#
_symmetry.space_group_name_H-M   'P 1'
#
loop_
_entity.id
_entity.type
_entity.pdbx_description
1 polymer ?
#
loop_
_entity_poly.entity_id
_entity_poly.type
_entity_poly.pdbx_seq_one_letter_code
_entity_poly.pdbx_strand_id
1 'polypeptide(L)' 'MPITTCIFDAYGTLFDVAAAARIAAQEPGREAFAALWPQIARDWRLKQLQYTWLRAVTGDHTDFWAVT' A
#
# COMPACT_ATOMS: atom_id res chain seq x y z
N MET A 1 -1.26 -4.08 -36.28
CA MET A 1 -2.50 -3.89 -35.50
C MET A 1 -2.24 -2.78 -34.47
N PRO A 2 -3.11 -1.78 -34.31
CA PRO A 2 -2.93 -0.77 -33.27
C PRO A 2 -3.24 -1.35 -31.88
N ILE A 3 -2.58 -0.83 -30.85
CA ILE A 3 -2.97 -1.07 -29.44
C ILE A 3 -4.29 -0.31 -29.21
N THR A 4 -5.35 -1.01 -28.78
CA THR A 4 -6.68 -0.41 -28.54
C THR A 4 -7.05 -0.31 -27.06
N THR A 5 -6.26 -0.93 -26.18
CA THR A 5 -6.57 -1.00 -24.75
C THR A 5 -5.28 -1.04 -23.94
N CYS A 6 -5.20 -0.21 -22.91
CA CYS A 6 -4.12 -0.20 -21.94
C CYS A 6 -4.70 -0.45 -20.55
N ILE A 7 -4.17 -1.46 -19.86
CA ILE A 7 -4.57 -1.80 -18.49
C ILE A 7 -3.41 -1.43 -17.57
N PHE A 8 -3.73 -0.75 -16.48
CA PHE A 8 -2.77 -0.29 -15.50
C PHE A 8 -3.02 -0.98 -14.19
N ASP A 9 -1.94 -1.37 -13.52
CA ASP A 9 -2.01 -1.64 -12.09
C ASP A 9 -2.41 -0.36 -11.34
N ALA A 10 -2.99 -0.51 -10.16
CA ALA A 10 -3.48 0.59 -9.36
C ALA A 10 -2.39 1.08 -8.37
N TYR A 11 -2.07 0.26 -7.38
CA TYR A 11 -1.28 0.67 -6.20
C TYR A 11 0.22 0.65 -6.49
N GLY A 12 0.81 1.84 -6.64
CA GLY A 12 2.22 2.02 -7.01
C GLY A 12 2.42 2.30 -8.50
N THR A 13 1.34 2.26 -9.30
CA THR A 13 1.34 2.65 -10.72
C THR A 13 0.51 3.91 -10.95
N LEU A 14 -0.80 3.87 -10.62
CA LEU A 14 -1.68 5.04 -10.69
C LEU A 14 -1.78 5.79 -9.34
N PHE A 15 -1.67 5.08 -8.22
CA PHE A 15 -1.81 5.64 -6.88
C PHE A 15 -0.49 5.59 -6.10
N ASP A 16 -0.15 6.70 -5.44
CA ASP A 16 0.99 6.79 -4.50
C ASP A 16 0.66 6.07 -3.19
N VAL A 17 1.30 4.92 -2.99
CA VAL A 17 1.13 4.07 -1.79
C VAL A 17 1.65 4.72 -0.50
N ALA A 18 2.50 5.74 -0.60
CA ALA A 18 3.01 6.46 0.57
C ALA A 18 2.13 7.66 0.97
N ALA A 19 1.17 8.05 0.12
CA ALA A 19 0.37 9.25 0.33
C ALA A 19 -0.43 9.22 1.64
N ALA A 20 -1.00 8.08 2.02
CA ALA A 20 -1.79 7.95 3.24
C ALA A 20 -0.96 8.27 4.50
N ALA A 21 0.23 7.67 4.61
CA ALA A 21 1.15 7.93 5.72
C ALA A 21 1.68 9.38 5.68
N ARG A 22 1.98 9.93 4.49
CA ARG A 22 2.41 11.31 4.34
C ARG A 22 1.36 12.32 4.80
N ILE A 23 0.08 12.08 4.48
CA ILE A 23 -1.03 12.93 4.91
C ILE A 23 -1.22 12.81 6.42
N ALA A 24 -1.25 11.60 6.97
CA ALA A 24 -1.40 11.37 8.40
C ALA A 24 -0.27 12.02 9.22
N ALA A 25 0.95 12.06 8.68
CA ALA A 25 2.09 12.73 9.31
C ALA A 25 1.93 14.26 9.47
N GLN A 26 1.00 14.87 8.73
CA GLN A 26 0.74 16.31 8.81
C GLN A 26 -0.41 16.65 9.77
N GLU A 27 -1.09 15.65 10.33
CA GLU A 27 -2.19 15.88 11.27
C GLU A 27 -1.66 16.39 12.63
N PRO A 28 -2.35 17.34 13.29
CA PRO A 28 -1.99 17.78 14.64
C PRO A 28 -1.95 16.62 15.64
N GLY A 29 -0.92 16.58 16.50
CA GLY A 29 -0.75 15.51 17.50
C GLY A 29 -0.12 14.21 16.97
N ARG A 30 0.42 14.22 15.73
CA ARG A 30 1.11 13.09 15.11
C ARG A 30 2.63 13.26 15.04
N GLU A 31 3.24 14.10 15.87
CA GLU A 31 4.66 14.48 15.77
C GLU A 31 5.60 13.26 15.81
N ALA A 32 5.33 12.30 16.69
CA ALA A 32 6.09 11.05 16.76
C ALA A 32 5.92 10.19 15.50
N PHE A 33 4.71 10.15 14.94
CA PHE A 33 4.45 9.45 13.67
C PHE A 33 5.12 10.18 12.51
N ALA A 34 5.11 11.51 12.50
CA ALA A 34 5.74 12.34 11.47
C ALA A 34 7.26 12.11 11.39
N ALA A 35 7.92 11.78 12.51
CA ALA A 35 9.33 11.41 12.49
C ALA A 35 9.60 10.04 11.81
N LEU A 36 8.60 9.17 11.73
CA LEU A 36 8.74 7.77 11.31
C LEU A 36 7.95 7.41 10.03
N TRP A 37 7.10 8.31 9.54
CA TRP A 37 6.13 8.00 8.49
C TRP A 37 6.73 7.38 7.22
N PRO A 38 7.94 7.76 6.73
CA PRO A 38 8.50 7.14 5.54
C PRO A 38 8.83 5.66 5.76
N GLN A 39 9.37 5.32 6.93
CA GLN A 39 9.66 3.93 7.30
C GLN A 39 8.36 3.14 7.46
N ILE A 40 7.37 3.70 8.14
CA ILE A 40 6.06 3.06 8.33
C ILE A 40 5.40 2.79 6.98
N ALA A 41 5.38 3.76 6.07
CA ALA A 41 4.81 3.60 4.73
C ALA A 41 5.49 2.45 3.95
N ARG A 42 6.83 2.39 4.00
CA ARG A 42 7.62 1.34 3.35
C ARG A 42 7.31 -0.04 3.94
N ASP A 43 7.35 -0.15 5.26
CA ASP A 43 7.17 -1.42 5.96
C ASP A 43 5.72 -1.93 5.81
N TRP A 44 4.75 -1.02 5.85
CA TRP A 44 3.34 -1.33 5.59
C TRP A 44 3.13 -1.88 4.18
N ARG A 45 3.62 -1.18 3.14
CA ARG A 45 3.50 -1.64 1.75
C ARG A 45 4.20 -2.99 1.55
N LEU A 46 5.37 -3.19 2.15
CA LEU A 46 6.08 -4.46 2.09
C LEU A 46 5.27 -5.60 2.72
N LYS A 47 4.70 -5.37 3.91
CA LYS A 47 3.90 -6.38 4.61
C LYS A 47 2.58 -6.68 3.92
N GLN A 48 1.90 -5.67 3.38
CA GLN A 48 0.69 -5.82 2.59
C GLN A 48 0.91 -6.80 1.42
N LEU A 49 1.98 -6.62 0.64
CA LEU A 49 2.32 -7.53 -0.47
C LEU A 49 2.74 -8.93 0.01
N GLN A 50 3.52 -9.02 1.09
CA GLN A 50 3.88 -10.32 1.66
C GLN A 50 2.66 -11.10 2.14
N TYR A 51 1.70 -10.42 2.78
CA TYR A 51 0.48 -11.04 3.28
C TYR A 51 -0.43 -11.51 2.15
N THR A 52 -0.58 -10.74 1.06
CA THR A 52 -1.37 -11.22 -0.10
C THR A 52 -0.75 -12.48 -0.69
N TRP A 53 0.57 -12.53 -0.85
CA TRP A 53 1.24 -13.72 -1.39
C TRP A 53 1.14 -14.93 -0.45
N LEU A 54 1.43 -14.76 0.85
CA LEU A 54 1.36 -15.84 1.83
C LEU A 54 -0.06 -16.42 1.92
N ARG A 55 -1.08 -15.56 1.95
CA ARG A 55 -2.48 -15.98 1.97
C ARG A 55 -2.89 -16.71 0.69
N ALA A 56 -2.45 -16.22 -0.47
CA ALA A 56 -2.72 -16.87 -1.75
C ALA A 56 -2.11 -18.29 -1.82
N VAL A 57 -0.85 -18.47 -1.42
CA VAL A 57 -0.18 -19.78 -1.50
C VAL A 57 -0.67 -20.77 -0.43
N THR A 58 -1.23 -20.29 0.68
CA THR A 58 -1.81 -21.13 1.73
C THR A 58 -3.30 -21.42 1.54
N GLY A 59 -3.95 -20.80 0.55
CA GLY A 59 -5.38 -20.93 0.31
C GLY A 59 -6.27 -20.16 1.29
N ASP A 60 -5.69 -19.27 2.11
CA ASP A 60 -6.40 -18.45 3.11
C ASP A 60 -6.71 -17.04 2.59
N HIS A 61 -7.42 -16.97 1.46
CA HIS A 61 -7.77 -15.73 0.80
C HIS A 61 -8.62 -14.81 1.71
N THR A 62 -8.29 -13.53 1.71
CA THR A 62 -9.10 -12.46 2.32
C THR A 62 -9.06 -11.22 1.44
N ASP A 63 -10.05 -10.35 1.61
CA ASP A 63 -10.11 -9.08 0.90
C ASP A 63 -8.87 -8.21 1.17
N PHE A 64 -8.46 -7.44 0.16
CA PHE A 64 -7.27 -6.57 0.24
C PHE A 64 -7.35 -5.54 1.37
N TRP A 65 -8.58 -5.14 1.76
CA TRP A 65 -8.81 -4.28 2.92
C TRP A 65 -8.34 -4.90 4.24
N ALA A 66 -8.42 -6.22 4.39
CA ALA A 66 -8.01 -6.88 5.64
C ALA A 66 -6.48 -7.00 5.80
N VAL A 67 -5.71 -6.73 4.73
CA VAL A 67 -4.23 -6.73 4.74
C VAL A 67 -3.64 -5.34 4.52
N THR A 68 -4.50 -4.32 4.51
CA THR A 68 -4.17 -2.89 4.44
C THR A 68 -4.40 -2.31 5.82
#